data_AF-A0A1S9B1Y8-F1
#
_entry.id   AF-A0A1S9B1Y8-F1
#
_cell.length_a   1.000
_cell.length_b   1.000
_cell.length_c   1.000
_cell.angle_alpha   90.00
_cell.angle_beta   90.00
_cell.angle_gamma   90.00
#
_symmetry.space_group_name_H-M   'P 1'
#
loop_
_entity.id
_entity.type
_entity.pdbx_description
1 polymer ?
#
loop_
_entity_poly.entity_id
_entity_poly.type
_entity_poly.pdbx_seq_one_letter_code
_entity_poly.pdbx_strand_id
1 'polypeptide(L)'
;MADRITSVPALSWLTLVIIYGGLLVLIGIALGDEWSGQASLLALFQVLVAPVVMGTVAVRNYRKRAVSELHKWAAYAGAGYFVALLLLFIGVGLSVLSGG
;
A
#
# COMPACT_ATOMS: atom_id res chain seq x y z
N MET A 1 -10.17 -6.98 27.27
CA MET A 1 -9.89 -5.56 27.57
C MET A 1 -10.51 -4.75 26.46
N ALA A 2 -11.48 -3.89 26.76
CA ALA A 2 -12.07 -3.03 25.75
C ALA A 2 -11.01 -2.00 25.32
N ASP A 3 -10.59 -2.06 24.06
CA ASP A 3 -9.75 -1.04 23.46
C ASP A 3 -10.48 0.30 23.58
N ARG A 4 -10.02 1.18 24.48
CA ARG A 4 -10.48 2.57 24.49
C ARG A 4 -9.91 3.22 23.24
N ILE A 5 -10.72 3.31 22.19
CA ILE A 5 -10.43 4.11 21.00
C ILE A 5 -10.41 5.58 21.42
N THR A 6 -9.27 6.02 21.95
CA THR A 6 -9.05 7.41 22.37
C THR A 6 -8.77 8.31 21.17
N SER A 7 -8.26 7.74 20.08
CA SER A 7 -8.06 8.43 18.81
C SER A 7 -8.01 7.43 17.65
N VAL A 8 -8.73 7.75 16.57
CA VAL A 8 -8.67 6.99 15.31
C VAL A 8 -7.65 7.67 14.40
N PRO A 9 -6.67 6.94 13.83
CA PRO A 9 -5.73 7.50 12.87
C PRO A 9 -6.39 7.65 11.49
N ALA A 10 -7.41 8.51 11.38
CA ALA A 10 -8.27 8.65 10.20
C ALA A 10 -7.48 8.95 8.92
N LEU A 11 -6.50 9.85 9.00
CA LEU A 11 -5.64 10.19 7.86
C LEU A 11 -4.80 8.99 7.41
N SER A 12 -4.27 8.21 8.35
CA SER A 12 -3.52 6.99 8.05
C SER A 12 -4.40 5.99 7.33
N TRP A 13 -5.60 5.73 7.84
CA TRP A 13 -6.55 4.80 7.22
C TRP A 13 -6.99 5.26 5.83
N LEU A 14 -7.31 6.55 5.65
CA LEU A 14 -7.62 7.10 4.33
C LEU A 14 -6.46 6.89 3.35
N THR A 15 -5.24 7.13 3.81
CA THR A 15 -4.02 6.93 3.01
C THR A 15 -3.85 5.47 2.61
N LEU A 16 -4.03 4.55 3.55
CA LEU A 16 -3.98 3.10 3.29
C LEU A 16 -5.01 2.71 2.22
N VAL A 17 -6.26 3.17 2.35
CA VAL A 17 -7.33 2.85 1.40
C VAL A 17 -7.03 3.38 0.01
N ILE A 18 -6.57 4.63 -0.12
CA ILE A 18 -6.24 5.22 -1.42
C ILE A 18 -5.09 4.46 -2.08
N ILE A 19 -4.01 4.17 -1.33
CA ILE A 19 -2.82 3.54 -1.89
C ILE A 19 -3.08 2.07 -2.25
N TYR A 20 -3.65 1.28 -1.33
CA TYR A 20 -4.00 -0.11 -1.63
C TYR A 20 -5.11 -0.23 -2.67
N GLY A 21 -6.10 0.66 -2.65
CA GLY A 21 -7.14 0.74 -3.68
C GLY A 21 -6.54 1.03 -5.05
N GLY A 22 -5.63 2.00 -5.14
CA GLY A 22 -4.91 2.29 -6.37
C GLY A 22 -4.05 1.10 -6.85
N LEU A 23 -3.44 0.35 -5.93
CA LEU A 23 -2.70 -0.87 -6.28
C LEU A 23 -3.64 -1.94 -6.84
N LEU A 24 -4.81 -2.12 -6.23
CA LEU A 24 -5.82 -3.07 -6.70
C LEU A 24 -6.37 -2.69 -8.09
N VAL A 25 -6.62 -1.39 -8.33
CA VAL A 25 -6.99 -0.88 -9.65
C VAL A 25 -5.89 -1.17 -10.67
N LEU A 26 -4.62 -0.95 -10.31
CA LEU A 26 -3.51 -1.24 -11.20
C LEU A 26 -3.41 -2.73 -11.56
N ILE A 27 -3.61 -3.62 -10.58
CA ILE A 27 -3.70 -5.07 -10.81
C ILE A 27 -4.86 -5.40 -11.74
N GLY A 28 -6.04 -4.81 -11.51
CA GLY A 28 -7.21 -5.01 -12.37
C GLY A 28 -6.97 -4.58 -13.82
N ILE A 29 -6.34 -3.42 -14.02
CA ILE A 29 -5.95 -2.93 -15.36
C ILE A 29 -4.97 -3.91 -16.03
N ALA A 30 -3.96 -4.36 -15.28
CA ALA A 30 -2.97 -5.31 -15.80
C ALA A 30 -3.60 -6.66 -16.19
N LEU A 31 -4.52 -7.18 -15.37
CA LEU A 31 -5.23 -8.44 -15.66
C LEU A 31 -6.24 -8.31 -16.82
N GLY A 32 -6.77 -7.10 -17.04
CA GLY A 32 -7.68 -6.80 -18.15
C GLY A 32 -6.98 -6.48 -19.47
N ASP A 33 -5.65 -6.41 -19.50
CA ASP A 33 -4.85 -5.95 -20.65
C ASP A 33 -5.21 -4.54 -21.15
N GLU A 34 -5.76 -3.70 -20.26
CA GLU A 34 -6.23 -2.35 -20.56
C GLU A 34 -5.14 -1.29 -20.27
N TRP A 35 -3.88 -1.61 -20.62
CA TRP A 35 -2.76 -0.77 -20.25
C TRP A 35 -2.79 0.56 -21.02
N SER A 36 -2.89 1.67 -20.28
CA SER A 36 -2.95 3.02 -20.85
C SER A 36 -1.88 3.95 -20.27
N GLY A 37 -1.75 5.14 -20.85
CA GLY A 37 -0.87 6.19 -20.30
C GLY A 37 -1.25 6.59 -18.88
N GLN A 38 -2.55 6.59 -18.54
CA GLN A 38 -3.02 6.86 -17.18
C GLN A 38 -2.66 5.73 -16.20
N ALA A 39 -2.74 4.48 -16.65
CA ALA A 39 -2.28 3.33 -15.88
C ALA A 39 -0.77 3.42 -15.58
N SER A 40 0.02 3.89 -16.55
CA SER A 40 1.47 4.11 -16.37
C SER A 40 1.75 5.19 -15.33
N LEU A 41 0.98 6.28 -15.30
CA LEU A 41 1.05 7.31 -14.26
C LEU A 41 0.71 6.74 -12.87
N LEU A 42 -0.34 5.93 -12.77
CA LEU A 42 -0.71 5.25 -11.53
C LEU A 42 0.40 4.28 -11.08
N ALA A 43 0.99 3.52 -12.00
CA ALA A 43 2.12 2.63 -11.71
C ALA A 43 3.33 3.41 -11.18
N LEU A 44 3.71 4.51 -11.83
CA LEU A 44 4.82 5.36 -11.39
C LEU A 44 4.53 5.98 -10.01
N PHE A 45 3.31 6.43 -9.76
CA PHE A 45 2.90 6.90 -8.44
C PHE A 45 3.07 5.81 -7.38
N GLN A 46 2.64 4.58 -7.67
CA GLN A 46 2.74 3.44 -6.75
C GLN A 46 4.20 3.04 -6.49
N VAL A 47 5.10 3.17 -7.46
CA VAL A 47 6.52 2.81 -7.28
C VAL A 47 7.34 3.91 -6.62
N LEU A 48 7.04 5.19 -6.91
CA LEU A 48 7.88 6.31 -6.47
C LEU A 48 7.33 7.03 -5.25
N VAL A 49 6.03 7.35 -5.25
CA VAL A 49 5.42 8.23 -4.24
C VAL A 49 4.82 7.42 -3.10
N ALA A 50 4.05 6.38 -3.43
CA ALA A 50 3.37 5.56 -2.44
C ALA A 50 4.30 4.93 -1.38
N PRO A 51 5.53 4.45 -1.69
CA PRO A 51 6.41 3.88 -0.66
C PRO A 51 6.86 4.92 0.36
N VAL A 52 7.12 6.15 -0.06
CA VAL A 52 7.50 7.25 0.85
C VAL A 52 6.33 7.60 1.78
N VAL A 53 5.12 7.67 1.21
CA VAL A 53 3.89 7.94 1.97
C VAL A 53 3.61 6.80 2.96
N MET A 54 3.69 5.55 2.51
CA MET A 54 3.44 4.37 3.34
C MET A 54 4.50 4.17 4.42
N GLY A 55 5.77 4.47 4.13
CA GLY A 55 6.83 4.53 5.12
C GLY A 55 6.55 5.57 6.20
N THR A 56 6.06 6.76 5.80
CA THR A 56 5.67 7.81 6.74
C THR A 56 4.48 7.37 7.61
N VAL A 57 3.47 6.74 7.02
CA VAL A 57 2.33 6.14 7.74
C VAL A 57 2.83 5.07 8.72
N ALA A 58 3.71 4.16 8.28
CA ALA A 58 4.26 3.10 9.11
C ALA A 58 4.99 3.67 10.33
N VAL A 59 5.93 4.60 10.14
CA VAL A 59 6.72 5.20 11.22
C VAL A 59 5.83 5.99 12.20
N ARG A 60 4.91 6.82 11.69
CA ARG A 60 4.01 7.64 12.53
C ARG A 60 3.12 6.77 13.42
N ASN A 61 2.53 5.71 12.86
CA ASN A 61 1.63 4.84 13.61
C ASN A 61 2.39 3.84 14.48
N TYR A 62 3.60 3.42 14.09
CA TYR A 62 4.45 2.56 14.92
C TYR A 62 4.82 3.24 16.24
N ARG A 63 5.10 4.55 16.22
CA ARG A 63 5.34 5.34 17.44
C ARG A 63 4.11 5.43 18.34
N LYS A 64 2.90 5.34 17.78
CA LYS A 64 1.61 5.41 18.48
C LYS A 64 0.96 4.05 18.70
N ARG A 65 1.67 2.93 18.42
CA ARG A 65 1.10 1.57 18.45
C ARG A 65 0.57 1.14 19.83
N ALA A 66 1.09 1.74 20.90
CA ALA A 66 0.64 1.48 22.27
C ALA A 66 -0.66 2.21 22.64
N VAL A 67 -1.12 3.16 21.81
CA VAL A 67 -2.30 3.99 22.08
C VAL A 67 -3.60 3.24 21.72
N SER A 68 -3.61 2.53 20.59
CA SER A 68 -4.74 1.68 20.19
C SER A 68 -4.32 0.65 19.14
N GLU A 69 -5.03 -0.48 19.06
CA GLU A 69 -4.80 -1.49 18.02
C GLU A 69 -4.94 -0.91 16.61
N LEU A 70 -5.78 0.11 16.40
CA LEU A 70 -5.92 0.77 15.09
C LEU A 70 -4.61 1.41 14.61
N HIS A 71 -3.79 1.99 15.51
CA HIS A 71 -2.47 2.50 15.13
C HIS A 71 -1.51 1.36 14.82
N LYS A 72 -1.56 0.27 15.60
CA LYS A 72 -0.73 -0.91 15.35
C LYS A 72 -1.04 -1.54 13.98
N TRP A 73 -2.32 -1.73 13.65
CA TRP A 73 -2.74 -2.20 12.33
C TRP A 73 -2.36 -1.23 11.21
N ALA A 74 -2.53 0.08 11.41
CA ALA A 74 -2.10 1.05 10.42
C ALA A 74 -0.59 1.05 10.19
N ALA A 75 0.20 0.80 11.23
CA ALA A 75 1.65 0.65 11.12
C ALA A 75 2.04 -0.59 10.32
N TYR A 76 1.42 -1.73 10.63
CA TYR A 76 1.67 -2.99 9.90
C TYR A 76 1.19 -2.94 8.45
N ALA A 77 0.04 -2.33 8.18
CA ALA A 77 -0.44 -2.12 6.81
C ALA A 77 0.51 -1.19 6.04
N GLY A 78 1.00 -0.12 6.65
CA GLY A 78 2.02 0.76 6.06
C GLY A 78 3.29 -0.01 5.68
N ALA A 79 3.79 -0.85 6.58
CA ALA A 79 4.98 -1.68 6.33
C ALA A 79 4.72 -2.81 5.32
N GLY A 80 3.52 -3.41 5.37
CA GLY A 80 3.09 -4.49 4.48
C GLY A 80 3.04 -4.07 3.01
N TYR A 81 2.92 -2.77 2.73
CA TYR A 81 2.97 -2.25 1.37
C TYR A 81 4.31 -2.51 0.68
N PHE A 82 5.43 -2.44 1.41
CA PHE A 82 6.74 -2.76 0.84
C PHE A 82 6.84 -4.24 0.45
N VAL A 83 6.22 -5.12 1.24
CA VAL A 83 6.14 -6.55 0.93
C VAL A 83 5.26 -6.76 -0.30
N ALA A 84 4.09 -6.12 -0.37
CA ALA A 84 3.20 -6.19 -1.52
C ALA A 84 3.89 -5.70 -2.80
N LEU A 85 4.61 -4.59 -2.73
CA LEU A 85 5.36 -4.04 -3.86
C LEU A 85 6.50 -4.97 -4.30
N LEU A 86 7.24 -5.56 -3.36
CA LEU A 86 8.27 -6.55 -3.65
C LEU A 86 7.68 -7.77 -4.36
N LEU A 87 6.57 -8.31 -3.85
CA LEU A 87 5.87 -9.43 -4.46
C LEU A 87 5.38 -9.10 -5.88
N LEU A 88 4.90 -7.87 -6.10
CA LEU A 88 4.50 -7.40 -7.42
C LEU A 88 5.69 -7.40 -8.39
N PHE A 89 6.84 -6.85 -8.00
CA PHE A 89 8.04 -6.88 -8.84
C PHE A 89 8.56 -8.28 -9.12
N ILE A 90 8.54 -9.17 -8.12
CA ILE A 90 8.92 -10.57 -8.31
C ILE A 90 7.94 -11.24 -9.28
N GLY A 91 6.63 -11.05 -9.10
CA GLY A 91 5.61 -11.62 -9.97
C GLY A 91 5.76 -11.16 -11.42
N VAL A 92 5.93 -9.86 -11.65
CA VAL A 92 6.16 -9.28 -12.98
C VAL A 92 7.51 -9.74 -13.56
N GLY A 93 8.57 -9.78 -12.75
CA GLY A 93 9.88 -10.25 -13.19
C GLY A 93 9.83 -11.71 -13.64
N LEU A 94 9.15 -12.57 -12.88
CA LEU A 94 8.92 -13.97 -13.24
C LEU A 94 8.09 -14.09 -14.52
N SER A 95 7.03 -13.30 -14.70
CA SER A 95 6.21 -13.35 -15.92
C SER A 95 7.00 -12.96 -17.16
N VAL A 96 7.88 -11.96 -17.05
CA VAL A 96 8.78 -11.56 -18.15
C VAL A 96 9.79 -12.68 -18.47
N LEU A 97 10.36 -13.34 -17.45
CA LEU A 97 11.33 -14.43 -17.64
C LEU A 97 10.68 -15.73 -18.16
N SER A 98 9.40 -15.96 -17.86
CA SER A 98 8.67 -17.15 -18.33
C SER A 98 8.18 -17.05 -19.78
N GLY A 99 8.36 -15.90 -20.44
CA GLY A 99 8.05 -15.70 -21.85
C GLY A 99 6.92 -14.70 -22.08
N GLY A 100 7.30 -13.51 -22.54
CA GLY A 100 6.69 -12.95 -23.74
C GLY A 100 7.29 -13.59 -24.99
#